data_AF-A0A098EPN3-F1
#
_entry.id   AF-A0A098EPN3-F1
#
_cell.length_a   1.000
_cell.length_b   1.000
_cell.length_c   1.000
_cell.angle_alpha   90.00
_cell.angle_beta   90.00
_cell.angle_gamma   90.00
#
_symmetry.space_group_name_H-M   'P 1'
#
loop_
_entity.id
_entity.type
_entity.pdbx_description
1 polymer ?
#
loop_
_entity_poly.entity_id
_entity_poly.type
_entity_poly.pdbx_seq_one_letter_code
_entity_poly.pdbx_strand_id
1 'polypeptide(L)'
;MILNDYHYHLYYSILICFAMIWGMCYIIYIRMILNKEKEDDYMLPSKLVLALNDQFNNELQASHSYTAMAAYFSKKGYHGFANFYLVQAKEEHFHAMKFYEYLVTMDEKPMLQSLSEPKNHYVSAMDVLESSLAQEKEVTSNIYALVTLADELQEHATLSFLDWFIEEQMEEEKMFRDMIARMKHIEEGGEYFLKMDDEFAERKLEG
;
A
#
# COMPACT_ATOMS: atom_id res chain seq x y z
N MET A 1 30.56 -61.96 -46.92
CA MET A 1 29.68 -61.67 -45.77
C MET A 1 30.18 -60.49 -44.91
N ILE A 2 31.01 -59.57 -45.43
CA ILE A 2 31.63 -58.46 -44.64
C ILE A 2 31.18 -57.06 -45.12
N LEU A 3 30.64 -56.94 -46.34
CA LEU A 3 30.19 -55.67 -46.90
C LEU A 3 28.85 -55.18 -46.32
N ASN A 4 28.06 -56.05 -45.67
CA ASN A 4 26.75 -55.66 -45.12
C ASN A 4 26.88 -54.87 -43.82
N ASP A 5 27.83 -55.24 -42.94
CA ASP A 5 27.99 -54.61 -41.61
C ASP A 5 28.40 -53.12 -41.68
N TYR A 6 29.23 -52.73 -42.66
CA TYR A 6 29.61 -51.33 -42.83
C TYR A 6 28.44 -50.42 -43.19
N HIS A 7 27.51 -50.90 -44.04
CA HIS A 7 26.33 -50.15 -44.41
C HIS A 7 25.33 -50.01 -43.24
N TYR A 8 25.19 -51.06 -42.41
CA TYR A 8 24.40 -50.98 -41.19
C TYR A 8 25.01 -50.01 -40.17
N HIS A 9 26.31 -50.08 -39.92
CA HIS A 9 26.98 -49.15 -39.00
C HIS A 9 26.89 -47.69 -39.46
N LEU A 10 27.03 -47.43 -40.77
CA LEU A 10 26.88 -46.08 -41.32
C LEU A 10 25.44 -45.57 -41.19
N TYR A 11 24.44 -46.42 -41.44
CA TYR A 11 23.02 -46.07 -41.32
C TYR A 11 22.63 -45.74 -39.87
N TYR A 12 23.04 -46.57 -38.90
CA TYR A 12 22.80 -46.31 -37.48
C TYR A 12 23.50 -45.05 -36.98
N SER A 13 24.74 -44.79 -37.45
CA SER A 13 25.49 -43.58 -37.09
C SER A 13 24.79 -42.31 -37.60
N ILE A 14 24.25 -42.35 -38.81
CA ILE A 14 23.48 -41.24 -39.39
C ILE A 14 22.18 -41.00 -38.61
N LEU A 15 21.43 -42.07 -38.29
CA LEU A 15 20.20 -41.99 -37.50
C LEU A 15 20.42 -41.42 -36.09
N ILE A 16 21.50 -41.83 -35.42
CA ILE A 16 21.88 -41.30 -34.10
C ILE A 16 22.22 -39.81 -34.20
N CYS A 17 22.93 -39.39 -35.26
CA CYS A 17 23.24 -37.98 -35.51
C CYS A 17 21.96 -37.14 -35.72
N PHE A 18 21.01 -37.63 -36.52
CA PHE A 18 19.73 -36.97 -36.73
C PHE A 18 18.91 -36.86 -35.43
N ALA A 19 18.86 -37.92 -34.62
CA ALA A 19 18.17 -37.90 -33.33
C ALA A 19 18.79 -36.90 -32.35
N MET A 20 20.13 -36.80 -32.31
CA MET A 20 20.82 -35.81 -31.48
C MET A 20 20.54 -34.37 -31.93
N ILE A 21 20.55 -34.11 -33.24
CA ILE A 21 20.23 -32.78 -33.79
C ILE A 21 18.77 -32.40 -33.50
N TRP A 22 17.82 -33.33 -33.71
CA TRP A 22 16.41 -33.12 -33.40
C TRP A 22 16.18 -32.89 -31.91
N GLY A 23 16.85 -33.65 -31.04
CA GLY A 23 16.80 -33.48 -29.59
C GLY A 23 17.30 -32.10 -29.15
N MET A 24 18.43 -31.63 -29.71
CA MET A 24 18.94 -30.29 -29.43
C MET A 24 17.99 -29.18 -29.92
N CYS A 25 17.44 -29.31 -31.14
CA CYS A 25 16.46 -28.36 -31.66
C CYS A 25 15.18 -28.33 -30.81
N TYR A 26 14.70 -29.47 -30.33
CA TYR A 26 13.53 -29.56 -29.46
C TYR A 26 13.79 -28.92 -28.09
N ILE A 27 14.97 -29.14 -27.49
CA ILE A 27 15.37 -28.47 -26.24
C ILE A 27 15.45 -26.94 -26.42
N ILE A 28 16.04 -26.47 -27.53
CA ILE A 28 16.10 -25.03 -27.85
C ILE A 28 14.70 -24.47 -28.03
N TYR A 29 13.81 -25.17 -28.74
CA TYR A 29 12.43 -24.76 -28.96
C TYR A 29 11.64 -24.65 -27.65
N ILE A 30 11.74 -25.66 -26.76
CA ILE A 30 11.14 -25.62 -25.42
C ILE A 30 11.69 -24.44 -24.62
N ARG A 31 13.01 -24.20 -24.66
CA ARG A 31 13.66 -23.10 -23.94
C ARG A 31 13.23 -21.73 -24.48
N MET A 32 13.00 -21.62 -25.78
CA MET A 32 12.44 -20.41 -26.40
C MET A 32 10.99 -20.16 -25.98
N ILE A 33 10.15 -21.21 -25.91
CA ILE A 33 8.77 -21.08 -25.41
C ILE A 33 8.76 -20.66 -23.93
N LEU A 34 9.54 -21.35 -23.08
CA LEU A 34 9.62 -21.05 -21.64
C LEU A 34 10.18 -19.65 -21.36
N ASN A 35 11.11 -19.16 -22.18
CA ASN A 35 11.62 -17.80 -22.05
C ASN A 35 10.59 -16.77 -22.52
N LYS A 36 9.83 -17.07 -23.58
CA LYS A 36 8.80 -16.17 -24.10
C LYS A 36 7.62 -16.00 -23.13
N GLU A 37 7.21 -17.08 -22.46
CA GLU A 37 6.20 -17.01 -21.38
C GLU A 37 6.66 -16.19 -20.17
N LYS A 38 7.98 -16.02 -19.95
CA LYS A 38 8.54 -15.18 -18.89
C LYS A 38 8.71 -13.70 -19.27
N GLU A 39 8.65 -13.38 -20.56
CA GLU A 39 8.98 -12.04 -21.08
C GLU A 39 7.71 -11.17 -21.28
N ASP A 40 6.52 -11.80 -21.30
CA ASP A 40 5.22 -11.14 -21.49
C ASP A 40 4.47 -10.82 -20.18
N ASP A 41 5.10 -10.98 -19.01
CA ASP A 41 4.50 -10.60 -17.72
C ASP A 41 4.74 -9.11 -17.46
N TYR A 42 3.68 -8.33 -17.36
CA TYR A 42 3.78 -6.91 -17.03
C TYR A 42 4.28 -6.77 -15.60
N MET A 43 5.51 -6.29 -15.45
CA MET A 43 6.12 -6.09 -14.13
C MET A 43 6.11 -4.61 -13.77
N LEU A 44 5.58 -4.28 -12.60
CA LEU A 44 5.66 -2.93 -12.06
C LEU A 44 7.13 -2.49 -11.96
N PRO A 45 7.49 -1.26 -12.36
CA PRO A 45 8.84 -0.76 -12.19
C PRO A 45 9.26 -0.84 -10.72
N SER A 46 10.42 -1.43 -10.43
CA SER A 46 10.82 -1.72 -9.05
C SER A 46 10.84 -0.49 -8.13
N LYS A 47 11.13 0.70 -8.68
CA LYS A 47 11.07 1.96 -7.93
C LYS A 47 9.65 2.30 -7.45
N LEU A 48 8.63 1.98 -8.26
CA LEU A 48 7.23 2.18 -7.93
C LEU A 48 6.75 1.13 -6.93
N VAL A 49 7.18 -0.13 -7.07
CA VAL A 49 6.89 -1.20 -6.11
C VAL A 49 7.40 -0.84 -4.71
N LEU A 50 8.61 -0.29 -4.62
CA LEU A 50 9.17 0.20 -3.35
C LEU A 50 8.34 1.34 -2.78
N ALA A 51 8.00 2.35 -3.59
CA ALA A 51 7.22 3.50 -3.13
C ALA A 51 5.79 3.11 -2.70
N LEU A 52 5.14 2.17 -3.39
CA LEU A 52 3.84 1.61 -3.00
C LEU A 52 3.92 0.85 -1.68
N ASN A 53 4.99 0.09 -1.46
CA ASN A 53 5.24 -0.59 -0.19
C ASN A 53 5.54 0.40 0.94
N ASP A 54 6.28 1.46 0.67
CA ASP A 54 6.53 2.51 1.65
C ASP A 54 5.21 3.18 2.05
N GLN A 55 4.36 3.53 1.09
CA GLN A 55 3.05 4.12 1.39
C GLN A 55 2.13 3.16 2.15
N PHE A 56 2.10 1.87 1.76
CA PHE A 56 1.40 0.83 2.53
C PHE A 56 1.79 0.85 4.02
N ASN A 57 3.09 0.97 4.33
CA ASN A 57 3.55 1.03 5.72
C ASN A 57 3.29 2.39 6.37
N ASN A 58 3.28 3.49 5.61
CA ASN A 58 2.91 4.81 6.12
C ASN A 58 1.46 4.83 6.61
N GLU A 59 0.53 4.19 5.90
CA GLU A 59 -0.87 4.08 6.34
C GLU A 59 -1.00 3.23 7.63
N LEU A 60 -0.21 2.14 7.74
CA LEU A 60 -0.14 1.37 8.99
C LEU A 60 0.42 2.22 10.15
N GLN A 61 1.40 3.07 9.87
CA GLN A 61 1.95 4.00 10.86
C GLN A 61 0.93 5.07 11.26
N ALA A 62 0.15 5.59 10.31
CA ALA A 62 -0.93 6.55 10.57
C ALA A 62 -2.01 5.92 11.47
N SER A 63 -2.43 4.69 11.17
CA SER A 63 -3.32 3.89 12.02
C SER A 63 -2.78 3.72 13.45
N HIS A 64 -1.50 3.41 13.58
CA HIS A 64 -0.83 3.25 14.86
C HIS A 64 -0.78 4.56 15.66
N SER A 65 -0.47 5.67 15.00
CA SER A 65 -0.46 7.01 15.59
C SER A 65 -1.86 7.43 16.06
N TYR A 66 -2.92 7.17 15.29
CA TYR A 66 -4.28 7.48 15.72
C TYR A 66 -4.73 6.66 16.94
N THR A 67 -4.25 5.42 17.06
CA THR A 67 -4.47 4.63 18.29
C THR A 67 -3.81 5.30 19.51
N ALA A 68 -2.62 5.87 19.37
CA ALA A 68 -1.96 6.62 20.44
C ALA A 68 -2.70 7.94 20.78
N MET A 69 -3.23 8.63 19.77
CA MET A 69 -4.08 9.82 19.95
C MET A 69 -5.36 9.47 20.71
N ALA A 70 -6.02 8.34 20.39
CA ALA A 70 -7.18 7.87 21.13
C ALA A 70 -6.87 7.60 22.62
N ALA A 71 -5.65 7.11 22.93
CA ALA A 71 -5.22 6.85 24.30
C ALA A 71 -5.15 8.12 25.15
N TYR A 72 -4.78 9.27 24.56
CA TYR A 72 -4.82 10.57 25.23
C TYR A 72 -6.22 10.91 25.73
N PHE A 73 -7.23 10.83 24.86
CA PHE A 73 -8.61 11.15 25.20
C PHE A 73 -9.20 10.12 26.18
N SER A 74 -8.90 8.84 25.98
CA SER A 74 -9.31 7.76 26.88
C SER A 74 -8.82 7.99 28.31
N LYS A 75 -7.56 8.42 28.47
CA LYS A 75 -6.98 8.70 29.79
C LYS A 75 -7.67 9.87 30.50
N LYS A 76 -8.21 10.83 29.74
CA LYS A 76 -8.92 12.00 30.26
C LYS A 76 -10.42 11.77 30.47
N GLY A 77 -10.97 10.64 30.02
CA GLY A 77 -12.39 10.32 30.13
C GLY A 77 -13.26 10.88 29.00
N TYR A 78 -12.65 11.31 27.89
CA TYR A 78 -13.34 11.82 26.71
C TYR A 78 -13.55 10.68 25.71
N HIS A 79 -14.58 9.88 25.97
CA HIS A 79 -14.78 8.60 25.29
C HIS A 79 -15.21 8.75 23.84
N GLY A 80 -15.87 9.85 23.48
CA GLY A 80 -16.26 10.12 22.11
C GLY A 80 -15.09 10.50 21.21
N PHE A 81 -14.23 11.42 21.65
CA PHE A 81 -12.97 11.70 20.96
C PHE A 81 -12.09 10.45 20.85
N ALA A 82 -12.03 9.63 21.91
CA ALA A 82 -11.33 8.35 21.83
C ALA A 82 -11.95 7.44 20.75
N ASN A 83 -13.28 7.36 20.67
CA ASN A 83 -13.97 6.61 19.62
C ASN A 83 -13.65 7.15 18.21
N PHE A 84 -13.71 8.47 18.01
CA PHE A 84 -13.34 9.11 16.74
C PHE A 84 -11.97 8.65 16.25
N TYR A 85 -10.95 8.75 17.11
CA TYR A 85 -9.59 8.36 16.74
C TYR A 85 -9.40 6.84 16.57
N LEU A 86 -10.15 6.02 17.29
CA LEU A 86 -10.15 4.56 17.07
C LEU A 86 -10.87 4.18 15.77
N VAL A 87 -11.84 4.97 15.31
CA VAL A 87 -12.44 4.80 13.99
C VAL A 87 -11.47 5.25 12.91
N GLN A 88 -10.83 6.42 13.07
CA GLN A 88 -9.79 6.89 12.15
C GLN A 88 -8.65 5.87 12.01
N ALA A 89 -8.21 5.26 13.12
CA ALA A 89 -7.20 4.20 13.06
C ALA A 89 -7.64 2.99 12.21
N LYS A 90 -8.94 2.66 12.19
CA LYS A 90 -9.47 1.60 11.32
C LYS A 90 -9.55 2.03 9.86
N GLU A 91 -9.88 3.30 9.61
CA GLU A 91 -9.89 3.91 8.26
C GLU A 91 -8.47 3.84 7.67
N GLU A 92 -7.44 4.28 8.39
CA GLU A 92 -6.05 4.17 7.91
C GLU A 92 -5.57 2.73 7.71
N HIS A 93 -6.02 1.80 8.57
CA HIS A 93 -5.72 0.40 8.34
C HIS A 93 -6.39 -0.11 7.06
N PHE A 94 -7.61 0.34 6.76
CA PHE A 94 -8.28 0.03 5.50
C PHE A 94 -7.54 0.65 4.29
N HIS A 95 -7.03 1.87 4.42
CA HIS A 95 -6.16 2.51 3.41
C HIS A 95 -4.91 1.66 3.13
N ALA A 96 -4.25 1.20 4.20
CA ALA A 96 -3.12 0.27 4.08
C ALA A 96 -3.51 -1.01 3.33
N MET A 97 -4.68 -1.59 3.63
CA MET A 97 -5.14 -2.81 2.96
C MET A 97 -5.47 -2.60 1.49
N LYS A 98 -5.93 -1.41 1.08
CA LYS A 98 -6.05 -1.08 -0.35
C LYS A 98 -4.71 -1.14 -1.08
N PHE A 99 -3.64 -0.60 -0.50
CA PHE A 99 -2.29 -0.74 -1.07
C PHE A 99 -1.82 -2.19 -1.09
N TYR A 100 -2.07 -2.94 -0.02
CA TYR A 100 -1.76 -4.38 0.04
C TYR A 100 -2.44 -5.13 -1.12
N GLU A 101 -3.75 -4.95 -1.28
CA GLU A 101 -4.54 -5.60 -2.32
C GLU A 101 -4.10 -5.19 -3.72
N TYR A 102 -3.76 -3.91 -3.90
CA TYR A 102 -3.25 -3.40 -5.16
C TYR A 102 -1.91 -4.04 -5.53
N LEU A 103 -0.94 -4.11 -4.59
CA LEU A 103 0.34 -4.79 -4.81
C LEU A 103 0.13 -6.25 -5.21
N VAL A 104 -0.73 -6.99 -4.50
CA VAL A 104 -1.04 -8.39 -4.85
C VAL A 104 -1.70 -8.50 -6.23
N THR A 105 -2.58 -7.57 -6.58
CA THR A 105 -3.24 -7.54 -7.91
C THR A 105 -2.24 -7.35 -9.04
N MET A 106 -1.15 -6.63 -8.78
CA MET A 106 -0.07 -6.37 -9.72
C MET A 106 1.04 -7.44 -9.67
N ASP A 107 0.76 -8.62 -9.09
CA ASP A 107 1.70 -9.73 -8.83
C ASP A 107 2.95 -9.33 -8.02
N GLU A 108 2.83 -8.28 -7.21
CA GLU A 108 3.89 -7.80 -6.33
C GLU A 108 3.65 -8.24 -4.88
N LYS A 109 4.74 -8.34 -4.12
CA LYS A 109 4.68 -8.75 -2.71
C LYS A 109 4.56 -7.53 -1.78
N PRO A 110 3.53 -7.46 -0.93
CA PRO A 110 3.48 -6.52 0.19
C PRO A 110 4.55 -6.87 1.25
N MET A 111 5.31 -5.88 1.65
CA MET A 111 6.44 -5.98 2.56
C MET A 111 6.14 -5.19 3.83
N LEU A 112 5.77 -5.89 4.90
CA LEU A 112 5.55 -5.26 6.20
C LEU A 112 6.88 -4.85 6.84
N GLN A 113 6.92 -3.63 7.35
CA GLN A 113 8.06 -3.06 8.06
C GLN A 113 7.75 -2.90 9.56
N SER A 114 8.78 -2.51 10.32
CA SER A 114 8.61 -2.20 11.74
C SER A 114 7.91 -0.85 11.87
N LEU A 115 6.92 -0.75 12.76
CA LEU A 115 6.33 0.54 13.10
C LEU A 115 7.22 1.31 14.08
N SER A 116 7.32 2.62 13.88
CA SER A 116 7.97 3.52 14.81
C SER A 116 7.07 3.84 15.99
N GLU A 117 7.69 4.15 17.13
CA GLU A 117 6.93 4.58 18.32
C GLU A 117 6.17 5.89 17.99
N PRO A 118 4.85 5.92 18.16
CA PRO A 118 4.06 7.12 17.90
C PRO A 118 4.27 8.14 19.00
N LYS A 119 3.91 9.41 18.75
CA LYS A 119 3.88 10.44 19.79
C LYS A 119 2.87 10.02 20.87
N ASN A 120 3.35 9.71 22.07
CA ASN A 120 2.51 9.28 23.20
C ASN A 120 2.10 10.42 24.15
N HIS A 121 2.64 11.62 23.96
CA HIS A 121 2.45 12.74 24.88
C HIS A 121 1.90 13.95 24.13
N TYR A 122 0.74 14.41 24.58
CA TYR A 122 0.06 15.60 24.07
C TYR A 122 -0.32 16.52 25.22
N VAL A 123 -0.27 17.82 25.00
CA VAL A 123 -0.53 18.82 26.05
C VAL A 123 -2.01 19.21 26.13
N SER A 124 -2.74 19.16 25.02
CA SER A 124 -4.16 19.53 24.92
C SER A 124 -4.85 18.76 23.78
N ALA A 125 -6.18 18.76 23.77
CA ALA A 125 -6.96 18.27 22.63
C ALA A 125 -6.61 19.00 21.32
N MET A 126 -6.30 20.30 21.40
CA MET A 126 -5.84 21.08 20.24
C MET A 126 -4.49 20.57 19.71
N ASP A 127 -3.53 20.23 20.58
CA ASP A 127 -2.24 19.65 20.17
C ASP A 127 -2.44 18.29 19.46
N VAL A 128 -3.42 17.49 19.89
CA VAL A 128 -3.77 16.24 19.18
C VAL A 128 -4.33 16.53 17.79
N LEU A 129 -5.27 17.47 17.66
CA LEU A 129 -5.87 17.84 16.36
C LEU A 129 -4.83 18.43 15.40
N GLU A 130 -3.95 19.31 15.88
CA GLU A 130 -2.86 19.88 15.08
C GLU A 130 -1.85 18.81 14.65
N SER A 131 -1.55 17.85 15.53
CA SER A 131 -0.71 16.70 15.20
C SER A 131 -1.38 15.79 14.16
N SER A 132 -2.71 15.63 14.23
CA SER A 132 -3.48 14.85 13.25
C SER A 132 -3.44 15.51 11.86
N LEU A 133 -3.70 16.82 11.79
CA LEU A 133 -3.62 17.56 10.52
C LEU A 133 -2.19 17.55 9.94
N ALA A 134 -1.16 17.57 10.79
CA ALA A 134 0.22 17.47 10.33
C ALA A 134 0.52 16.10 9.72
N GLN A 135 0.03 15.03 10.35
CA GLN A 135 0.11 13.66 9.82
C GLN A 135 -0.60 13.56 8.47
N GLU A 136 -1.85 14.05 8.35
CA GLU A 136 -2.59 13.97 7.09
C GLU A 136 -1.91 14.71 5.95
N LYS A 137 -1.31 15.88 6.23
CA LYS A 137 -0.53 16.61 5.22
C LYS A 137 0.70 15.84 4.75
N GLU A 138 1.32 15.07 5.63
CA GLU A 138 2.45 14.20 5.28
C GLU A 138 1.98 13.05 4.38
N VAL A 139 0.89 12.39 4.74
CA VAL A 139 0.26 11.34 3.92
C VAL A 139 -0.11 11.89 2.53
N THR A 140 -0.78 13.05 2.45
CA THR A 140 -1.12 13.72 1.18
C THR A 140 0.12 13.99 0.34
N SER A 141 1.19 14.50 0.96
CA SER A 141 2.46 14.75 0.27
C SER A 141 3.08 13.47 -0.30
N ASN A 142 3.00 12.36 0.44
CA ASN A 142 3.50 11.07 -0.01
C ASN A 142 2.67 10.52 -1.18
N ILE A 143 1.33 10.66 -1.13
CA ILE A 143 0.43 10.32 -2.24
C ILE A 143 0.78 11.14 -3.48
N TYR A 144 0.97 12.45 -3.38
CA TYR A 144 1.35 13.27 -4.53
C TYR A 144 2.72 12.92 -5.12
N ALA A 145 3.69 12.57 -4.27
CA ALA A 145 4.98 12.07 -4.74
C ALA A 145 4.82 10.74 -5.50
N LEU A 146 3.95 9.86 -5.01
CA LEU A 146 3.66 8.56 -5.63
C LEU A 146 2.92 8.71 -6.97
N VAL A 147 1.96 9.63 -7.05
CA VAL A 147 1.26 10.01 -8.30
C VAL A 147 2.26 10.53 -9.33
N THR A 148 3.15 11.45 -8.91
CA THR A 148 4.20 12.00 -9.79
C THR A 148 5.10 10.88 -10.31
N LEU A 149 5.52 9.96 -9.44
CA LEU A 149 6.36 8.83 -9.82
C LEU A 149 5.66 7.87 -10.80
N ALA A 150 4.37 7.60 -10.60
CA ALA A 150 3.57 6.78 -11.49
C ALA A 150 3.40 7.44 -12.87
N ASP A 151 3.16 8.76 -12.92
CA ASP A 151 3.06 9.52 -14.17
C ASP A 151 4.38 9.51 -14.95
N GLU A 152 5.52 9.76 -14.28
CA GLU A 152 6.86 9.70 -14.88
C GLU A 152 7.17 8.32 -15.49
N LEU A 153 6.62 7.27 -14.91
CA LEU A 153 6.76 5.89 -15.36
C LEU A 153 5.70 5.45 -16.37
N GLN A 154 4.70 6.30 -16.66
CA GLN A 154 3.55 5.99 -17.49
C GLN A 154 2.71 4.81 -16.96
N GLU A 155 2.65 4.68 -15.64
CA GLU A 155 1.96 3.59 -14.92
C GLU A 155 0.48 3.93 -14.73
N HIS A 156 -0.28 3.86 -15.83
CA HIS A 156 -1.68 4.30 -15.89
C HIS A 156 -2.62 3.57 -14.91
N ALA A 157 -2.39 2.27 -14.66
CA ALA A 157 -3.17 1.52 -13.68
C ALA A 157 -2.94 2.06 -12.26
N THR A 158 -1.69 2.40 -11.93
CA THR A 158 -1.33 2.97 -10.62
C THR A 158 -1.89 4.36 -10.46
N LEU A 159 -1.87 5.19 -11.51
CA LEU A 159 -2.54 6.51 -11.49
C LEU A 159 -4.03 6.38 -11.18
N SER A 160 -4.75 5.49 -11.89
CA SER A 160 -6.17 5.27 -11.65
C SER A 160 -6.47 4.74 -10.24
N PHE A 161 -5.56 3.94 -9.66
CA PHE A 161 -5.68 3.48 -8.28
C PHE A 161 -5.49 4.62 -7.27
N LEU A 162 -4.54 5.53 -7.53
CA LEU A 162 -4.22 6.65 -6.64
C LEU A 162 -5.26 7.78 -6.67
N ASP A 163 -6.09 7.88 -7.71
CA ASP A 163 -7.16 8.88 -7.80
C ASP A 163 -8.09 8.85 -6.55
N TRP A 164 -8.42 7.66 -6.07
CA TRP A 164 -9.22 7.51 -4.85
C TRP A 164 -8.54 8.13 -3.62
N PHE A 165 -7.22 7.94 -3.47
CA PHE A 165 -6.47 8.49 -2.35
C PHE A 165 -6.33 10.01 -2.43
N ILE A 166 -6.28 10.59 -3.64
CA ILE A 166 -6.28 12.05 -3.79
C ILE A 166 -7.57 12.65 -3.24
N GLU A 167 -8.72 12.06 -3.61
CA GLU A 167 -10.03 12.50 -3.13
C GLU A 167 -10.15 12.30 -1.61
N GLU A 168 -9.74 11.15 -1.10
CA GLU A 168 -9.78 10.82 0.33
C GLU A 168 -8.96 11.81 1.16
N GLN A 169 -7.70 12.05 0.79
CA GLN A 169 -6.83 12.97 1.52
C GLN A 169 -7.35 14.42 1.52
N MET A 170 -8.07 14.84 0.48
CA MET A 170 -8.72 16.16 0.45
C MET A 170 -9.81 16.29 1.50
N GLU A 171 -10.62 15.24 1.69
CA GLU A 171 -11.68 15.18 2.70
C GLU A 171 -11.11 15.05 4.10
N GLU A 172 -10.09 14.21 4.30
CA GLU A 172 -9.39 14.02 5.58
C GLU A 172 -8.78 15.33 6.10
N GLU A 173 -7.98 16.00 5.28
CA GLU A 173 -7.42 17.28 5.70
C GLU A 173 -8.50 18.34 5.96
N LYS A 174 -9.61 18.31 5.20
CA LYS A 174 -10.71 19.24 5.40
C LYS A 174 -11.39 18.98 6.74
N MET A 175 -11.68 17.72 7.07
CA MET A 175 -12.25 17.32 8.35
C MET A 175 -11.41 17.85 9.52
N PHE A 176 -10.10 17.62 9.52
CA PHE A 176 -9.24 18.10 10.60
C PHE A 176 -9.13 19.63 10.64
N ARG A 177 -9.06 20.32 9.50
CA ARG A 177 -9.10 21.80 9.46
C ARG A 177 -10.39 22.35 10.09
N ASP A 178 -11.53 21.74 9.77
CA ASP A 178 -12.82 22.17 10.29
C ASP A 178 -12.94 21.88 11.81
N MET A 179 -12.44 20.74 12.28
CA MET A 179 -12.37 20.41 13.71
C MET A 179 -11.49 21.41 14.48
N ILE A 180 -10.30 21.75 13.96
CA ILE A 180 -9.42 22.76 14.56
C ILE A 180 -10.13 24.12 14.60
N ALA A 181 -10.79 24.52 13.51
CA ALA A 181 -11.53 25.78 13.44
C ALA A 181 -12.65 25.84 14.48
N ARG A 182 -13.40 24.74 14.67
CA ARG A 182 -14.41 24.61 15.73
C ARG A 182 -13.80 24.69 17.13
N MET A 183 -12.64 24.05 17.33
CA MET A 183 -11.99 23.92 18.64
C MET A 183 -11.26 25.20 19.10
N LYS A 184 -10.93 26.14 18.20
CA LYS A 184 -10.15 27.36 18.51
C LYS A 184 -10.64 28.21 19.69
N HIS A 185 -11.94 28.18 19.97
CA HIS A 185 -12.57 28.96 21.03
C HIS A 185 -13.29 28.09 22.07
N ILE A 186 -13.03 26.79 22.05
CA ILE A 186 -13.62 25.82 22.97
C ILE A 186 -12.55 25.43 23.99
N GLU A 187 -12.87 25.58 25.27
CA GLU A 187 -12.04 25.08 26.35
C GLU A 187 -12.21 23.56 26.47
N GLU A 188 -11.10 22.83 26.53
CA GLU A 188 -11.10 21.38 26.73
C GLU A 188 -11.80 21.01 28.05
N GLY A 189 -12.80 20.12 27.97
CA GLY A 189 -13.65 19.75 29.12
C GLY A 189 -14.80 20.73 29.42
N GLY A 190 -14.91 21.84 28.69
CA GLY A 190 -16.06 22.75 28.76
C GLY A 190 -17.33 22.17 28.13
N GLU A 191 -18.47 22.84 28.31
CA GLU A 191 -19.79 22.36 27.85
C GLU A 191 -19.81 22.03 26.35
N TYR A 192 -19.32 22.93 25.49
CA TYR A 192 -19.26 22.69 24.04
C TYR A 192 -18.29 21.59 23.65
N PHE A 193 -17.21 21.38 24.42
CA PHE A 193 -16.28 20.28 24.21
C PHE A 193 -16.95 18.94 24.50
N LEU A 194 -17.65 18.83 25.63
CA LEU A 194 -18.34 17.60 26.02
C LEU A 194 -19.48 17.27 25.06
N LYS A 195 -20.19 18.27 24.53
CA LYS A 195 -21.18 18.05 23.48
C LYS A 195 -20.55 17.46 22.21
N MET A 196 -19.37 17.95 21.82
CA MET A 196 -18.62 17.41 20.68
C MET A 196 -18.09 15.99 20.98
N ASP A 197 -17.72 15.71 22.22
CA ASP A 197 -17.41 14.35 22.67
C ASP A 197 -18.62 13.42 22.48
N ASP A 198 -19.80 13.80 22.97
CA ASP A 198 -21.03 13.01 22.78
C ASP A 198 -21.34 12.75 21.29
N GLU A 199 -21.20 13.76 20.42
CA GLU A 199 -21.36 13.61 18.96
C GLU A 199 -20.38 12.56 18.38
N PHE A 200 -19.13 12.57 18.81
CA PHE A 200 -18.12 11.63 18.31
C PHE A 200 -18.27 10.20 18.84
N ALA A 201 -18.98 10.00 19.95
CA ALA A 201 -19.30 8.66 20.43
C ALA A 201 -20.23 7.90 19.46
N GLU A 202 -20.96 8.62 18.60
CA GLU A 202 -21.86 8.02 17.61
C GLU A 202 -21.17 7.65 16.29
N ARG A 203 -19.94 8.15 16.03
CA ARG A 203 -19.19 7.86 14.81
C ARG A 203 -18.94 6.36 14.68
N LYS A 204 -19.13 5.86 13.47
CA LYS A 204 -18.82 4.50 13.06
C LYS A 204 -17.95 4.56 11.81
N LEU A 205 -17.22 3.48 11.57
CA LEU A 205 -16.56 3.28 10.29
C LEU A 205 -17.66 3.24 9.20
N GLU A 206 -17.62 4.18 8.28
CA GLU A 206 -18.39 4.09 7.04
C GLU A 206 -17.58 3.21 6.07
N GLY A 207 -18.25 2.25 5.42
CA GLY A 207 -17.61 1.20 4.62
C GLY A 207 -17.95 1.31 3.15
#